data_AF-A0A532TEE2-F1
#
_entry.id   AF-A0A532TEE2-F1
#
_cell.length_a   1.000
_cell.length_b   1.000
_cell.length_c   1.000
_cell.angle_alpha   90.00
_cell.angle_beta   90.00
_cell.angle_gamma   90.00
#
_symmetry.space_group_name_H-M   'P 1'
#
loop_
_entity.id
_entity.type
_entity.pdbx_description
1 polymer ?
#
loop_
_entity_poly.entity_id
_entity_poly.type
_entity_poly.pdbx_seq_one_letter_code
_entity_poly.pdbx_strand_id
1 'polypeptide(L)'
;MVDIDNIKLKDKRLRDYILSVDRNIAWHLNGDFTLVQSIIKQQTILLENSSKNSNRMDEVLIKYCYIFDYEWDVVSGMSQYGVGDLVFTDGNENYLVIEVKQLSYGSGRNQCVARRKARRRVEEQAIKYMNAFRKKHPEAKSIIGVAVASSEWTFYAFKG
;
A
#
# COMPACT_ATOMS: atom_id res chain seq x y z
N MET A 1 10.42 -9.94 -20.28
CA MET A 1 10.09 -8.51 -20.49
C MET A 1 8.68 -8.32 -19.96
N VAL A 2 8.48 -7.41 -19.01
CA VAL A 2 7.17 -7.16 -18.41
C VAL A 2 6.23 -6.56 -19.46
N ASP A 3 5.02 -7.09 -19.57
CA ASP A 3 3.98 -6.54 -20.44
C ASP A 3 3.37 -5.28 -19.80
N ILE A 4 3.91 -4.13 -20.21
CA ILE A 4 3.52 -2.83 -19.67
C ILE A 4 2.06 -2.47 -19.97
N ASP A 5 1.51 -2.95 -21.09
CA ASP A 5 0.13 -2.65 -21.49
C ASP A 5 -0.84 -3.44 -20.60
N ASN A 6 -0.51 -4.67 -20.26
CA ASN A 6 -1.24 -5.44 -19.27
C ASN A 6 -1.18 -4.78 -17.87
N ILE A 7 -0.01 -4.28 -17.45
CA ILE A 7 0.11 -3.53 -16.18
C ILE A 7 -0.80 -2.30 -16.16
N LYS A 8 -0.79 -1.49 -17.22
CA LYS A 8 -1.65 -0.30 -17.33
C LYS A 8 -3.13 -0.67 -17.30
N LEU A 9 -3.51 -1.77 -17.97
CA LEU A 9 -4.89 -2.24 -17.96
C LEU A 9 -5.29 -2.73 -16.56
N LYS A 10 -4.41 -3.44 -15.85
CA LYS A 10 -4.64 -3.91 -14.48
C LYS A 10 -4.74 -2.73 -13.51
N ASP A 11 -3.81 -1.77 -13.57
CA ASP A 11 -3.84 -0.54 -12.79
C ASP A 11 -5.16 0.19 -12.96
N LYS A 12 -5.59 0.42 -14.21
CA LYS A 12 -6.86 1.08 -14.48
C LYS A 12 -8.04 0.36 -13.83
N ARG A 13 -8.13 -0.97 -13.99
CA ARG A 13 -9.22 -1.77 -13.41
C ARG A 13 -9.23 -1.71 -11.88
N LEU A 14 -8.06 -1.84 -11.24
CA LEU A 14 -7.95 -1.77 -9.78
C LEU A 14 -8.28 -0.38 -9.25
N ARG A 15 -7.76 0.66 -9.92
CA ARG A 15 -8.03 2.05 -9.57
C ARG A 15 -9.52 2.37 -9.69
N ASP A 16 -10.14 2.00 -10.81
CA ASP A 16 -11.57 2.16 -11.04
C ASP A 16 -12.38 1.42 -9.98
N TYR A 17 -12.02 0.17 -9.66
CA TYR A 17 -12.68 -0.61 -8.60
C TYR A 17 -12.57 0.09 -7.23
N ILE A 18 -11.36 0.38 -6.76
CA ILE A 18 -11.14 0.93 -5.42
C ILE A 18 -11.78 2.32 -5.27
N LEU A 19 -11.76 3.15 -6.31
CA LEU A 19 -12.35 4.49 -6.28
C LEU A 19 -13.86 4.51 -6.53
N SER A 20 -14.42 3.52 -7.23
CA SER A 20 -15.87 3.43 -7.50
C SER A 20 -16.67 2.77 -6.38
N VAL A 21 -16.03 2.01 -5.49
CA VAL A 21 -16.69 1.45 -4.30
C VAL A 21 -17.18 2.60 -3.42
N ASP A 22 -18.49 2.82 -3.50
CA ASP A 22 -19.16 3.99 -2.94
C ASP A 22 -19.34 3.88 -1.42
N ARG A 23 -19.34 5.04 -0.76
CA ARG A 23 -19.41 5.23 0.69
C ARG A 23 -20.76 4.80 1.32
N ASN A 24 -21.62 4.08 0.61
CA ASN A 24 -22.95 3.67 1.06
C ASN A 24 -23.04 2.19 1.45
N ILE A 25 -22.04 1.38 1.14
CA ILE A 25 -21.86 0.05 1.74
C ILE A 25 -20.97 0.25 2.97
N ALA A 26 -21.27 -0.39 4.10
CA ALA A 26 -20.64 -0.24 5.43
C ALA A 26 -19.08 -0.24 5.50
N TRP A 27 -18.38 -0.38 4.38
CA TRP A 27 -16.93 -0.24 4.19
C TRP A 27 -16.35 1.12 4.59
N HIS A 28 -17.13 2.20 4.63
CA HIS A 28 -16.70 3.49 5.19
C HIS A 28 -16.48 3.43 6.72
N LEU A 29 -16.97 2.39 7.40
CA LEU A 29 -16.60 2.07 8.78
C LEU A 29 -15.25 1.35 8.87
N ASN A 30 -14.74 0.82 7.75
CA ASN A 30 -13.40 0.28 7.66
C ASN A 30 -12.41 1.43 7.36
N GLY A 31 -11.81 1.93 8.44
CA GLY A 31 -10.81 2.99 8.36
C GLY A 31 -9.61 2.64 7.46
N ASP A 32 -9.22 1.36 7.39
CA ASP A 32 -8.08 0.90 6.57
C ASP A 32 -8.39 1.08 5.07
N PHE A 33 -9.61 0.73 4.64
CA PHE A 33 -10.06 0.94 3.26
C PHE A 33 -10.10 2.42 2.86
N THR A 34 -10.57 3.29 3.78
CA THR A 34 -10.57 4.74 3.54
C THR A 34 -9.15 5.28 3.37
N LEU A 35 -8.19 4.74 4.13
CA LEU A 35 -6.78 5.10 4.02
C LEU A 35 -6.22 4.65 2.65
N VAL A 36 -6.51 3.43 2.19
CA VAL A 36 -6.17 2.96 0.83
C VAL A 36 -6.70 3.91 -0.25
N GLN A 37 -7.98 4.27 -0.19
CA GLN A 37 -8.56 5.23 -1.15
C GLN A 37 -7.84 6.58 -1.13
N SER A 38 -7.45 7.06 0.04
CA SER A 38 -6.73 8.34 0.16
C SER A 38 -5.34 8.30 -0.50
N ILE A 39 -4.63 7.17 -0.35
CA ILE A 39 -3.31 6.96 -0.98
C ILE A 39 -3.45 6.98 -2.50
N ILE A 40 -4.43 6.25 -3.04
CA ILE A 40 -4.66 6.17 -4.48
C ILE A 40 -5.07 7.52 -5.06
N LYS A 41 -5.95 8.27 -4.37
CA LYS A 41 -6.34 9.63 -4.76
C LYS A 41 -5.15 10.58 -4.76
N GLN A 42 -4.33 10.55 -3.71
CA GLN A 42 -3.11 11.37 -3.64
C GLN A 42 -2.17 11.05 -4.79
N GLN A 43 -1.92 9.76 -5.07
CA GLN A 43 -1.08 9.38 -6.21
C GLN A 43 -1.64 9.88 -7.54
N THR A 44 -2.95 9.74 -7.80
CA THR A 44 -3.58 10.25 -9.03
C THR A 44 -3.33 11.75 -9.20
N ILE A 45 -3.55 12.53 -8.13
CA ILE A 45 -3.31 13.97 -8.13
C ILE A 45 -1.83 14.28 -8.41
N LEU A 46 -0.90 13.53 -7.81
CA LEU A 46 0.54 13.73 -8.00
C LEU A 46 0.98 13.44 -9.44
N LEU A 47 0.45 12.37 -10.04
CA LEU A 47 0.74 12.00 -11.44
C LEU A 47 0.18 13.02 -12.43
N GLU A 48 -0.98 13.62 -12.15
CA GLU A 48 -1.61 14.65 -12.99
C GLU A 48 -0.90 16.01 -12.89
N ASN A 49 -0.42 16.39 -11.71
CA ASN A 49 0.03 17.77 -11.45
C ASN A 49 1.54 17.99 -11.48
N SER A 50 2.38 16.95 -11.71
CA SER A 50 3.85 17.04 -11.84
C SER A 50 4.48 18.05 -10.85
N SER A 51 4.11 17.94 -9.57
CA SER A 51 4.39 18.99 -8.59
C SER A 51 5.89 19.09 -8.27
N LYS A 52 6.45 20.30 -8.36
CA LYS A 52 7.89 20.60 -8.13
C LYS A 52 8.28 20.73 -6.65
N ASN A 53 7.35 20.49 -5.72
CA ASN A 53 7.57 20.50 -4.26
C ASN A 53 7.02 19.21 -3.62
N SER A 54 7.40 18.07 -4.18
CA SER A 54 7.06 16.75 -3.66
C SER A 54 7.88 16.43 -2.41
N ASN A 55 7.23 15.94 -1.35
CA ASN A 55 7.97 15.32 -0.25
C ASN A 55 8.48 13.92 -0.70
N ARG A 56 9.33 13.27 0.09
CA ARG A 56 9.88 11.94 -0.23
C ARG A 56 8.81 10.86 -0.49
N MET A 57 7.62 10.97 0.11
CA MET A 57 6.51 10.04 -0.17
C MET A 57 5.93 10.30 -1.56
N ASP A 58 5.67 11.55 -1.88
CA ASP A 58 5.14 11.92 -3.18
C ASP A 58 6.07 11.44 -4.30
N GLU A 59 7.38 11.61 -4.13
CA GLU A 59 8.40 11.08 -5.06
C GLU A 59 8.31 9.56 -5.23
N VAL A 60 8.10 8.82 -4.14
CA VAL A 60 7.94 7.36 -4.17
C VAL A 60 6.64 6.98 -4.87
N LEU A 61 5.51 7.61 -4.54
CA LEU A 61 4.22 7.32 -5.18
C LEU A 61 4.22 7.69 -6.66
N ILE A 62 4.92 8.74 -7.06
CA ILE A 62 5.14 9.12 -8.47
C ILE A 62 6.00 8.06 -9.17
N LYS A 63 7.08 7.61 -8.53
CA LYS A 63 7.98 6.59 -9.10
C LYS A 63 7.25 5.27 -9.34
N TYR A 64 6.48 4.79 -8.36
CA TYR A 64 5.73 3.54 -8.46
C TYR A 64 4.30 3.83 -8.93
N CYS A 65 4.16 4.27 -10.18
CA CYS A 65 2.94 4.89 -10.70
C CYS A 65 1.76 3.95 -10.98
N TYR A 66 1.97 2.63 -11.03
CA TYR A 66 0.93 1.66 -11.35
C TYR A 66 0.55 0.81 -10.13
N ILE A 67 -0.73 0.61 -9.87
CA ILE A 67 -1.21 -0.39 -8.93
C ILE A 67 -0.98 -1.77 -9.56
N PHE A 68 -0.10 -2.55 -8.94
CA PHE A 68 0.19 -3.92 -9.34
C PHE A 68 -0.78 -4.92 -8.71
N ASP A 69 -1.15 -4.76 -7.44
CA ASP A 69 -2.08 -5.65 -6.75
C ASP A 69 -2.80 -4.97 -5.57
N TYR A 70 -3.95 -5.51 -5.19
CA TYR A 70 -4.78 -5.07 -4.07
C TYR A 70 -5.38 -6.29 -3.39
N GLU A 71 -5.41 -6.30 -2.04
CA GLU A 71 -5.91 -7.43 -1.24
C GLU A 71 -5.32 -8.79 -1.70
N TRP A 72 -4.01 -8.84 -1.83
CA TRP A 72 -3.31 -10.03 -2.36
C TRP A 72 -3.01 -11.04 -1.25
N ASP A 73 -3.22 -12.32 -1.54
CA ASP A 73 -2.90 -13.39 -0.61
C ASP A 73 -1.39 -13.44 -0.33
N VAL A 74 -0.97 -13.39 0.94
CA VAL A 74 0.45 -13.49 1.31
C VAL A 74 1.01 -14.89 1.01
N VAL A 75 0.17 -15.92 1.12
CA VAL A 75 0.41 -17.29 0.66
C VAL A 75 -0.71 -17.64 -0.31
N SER A 76 -0.38 -17.95 -1.56
CA SER A 76 -1.37 -18.03 -2.65
C SER A 76 -2.50 -19.00 -2.32
N GLY A 77 -3.75 -18.52 -2.39
CA GLY A 77 -4.95 -19.30 -2.09
C GLY A 77 -5.18 -19.56 -0.60
N MET A 78 -4.44 -18.89 0.29
CA MET A 78 -4.47 -19.13 1.72
C MET A 78 -4.48 -17.81 2.52
N SER A 79 -5.61 -17.11 2.44
CA SER A 79 -5.85 -15.82 3.12
C SER A 79 -5.68 -15.89 4.64
N GLN A 80 -5.81 -17.07 5.26
CA GLN A 80 -5.57 -17.28 6.69
C GLN A 80 -4.12 -16.96 7.11
N TYR A 81 -3.17 -16.92 6.18
CA TYR A 81 -1.77 -16.53 6.46
C TYR A 81 -1.50 -15.03 6.32
N GLY A 82 -2.51 -14.27 5.90
CA GLY A 82 -2.49 -12.83 5.70
C GLY A 82 -2.91 -12.44 4.28
N VAL A 83 -3.52 -11.27 4.19
CA VAL A 83 -3.83 -10.55 2.96
C VAL A 83 -3.11 -9.22 3.04
N GLY A 84 -2.34 -8.85 2.01
CA GLY A 84 -1.65 -7.57 1.95
C GLY A 84 -2.51 -6.51 1.25
N ASP A 85 -2.40 -5.25 1.70
CA ASP A 85 -3.34 -4.22 1.28
C ASP A 85 -3.09 -3.72 -0.16
N LEU A 86 -1.88 -3.22 -0.45
CA LEU A 86 -1.57 -2.58 -1.73
C LEU A 86 -0.16 -2.94 -2.21
N VAL A 87 -0.02 -3.10 -3.53
CA VAL A 87 1.28 -3.18 -4.20
C VAL A 87 1.28 -2.23 -5.38
N PHE A 88 2.30 -1.38 -5.45
CA PHE A 88 2.58 -0.55 -6.63
C PHE A 88 3.83 -1.03 -7.38
N THR A 89 3.94 -0.63 -8.65
CA THR A 89 5.10 -0.88 -9.50
C THR A 89 5.40 0.32 -10.41
N ASP A 90 6.66 0.43 -10.83
CA ASP A 90 7.08 1.36 -11.89
C ASP A 90 7.00 0.74 -13.30
N GLY A 91 6.55 -0.52 -13.41
CA GLY A 91 6.50 -1.27 -14.65
C GLY A 91 7.81 -1.97 -15.04
N ASN A 92 8.87 -1.81 -14.26
CA ASN A 92 10.22 -2.32 -14.54
C ASN A 92 10.70 -3.35 -13.50
N GLU A 93 9.77 -4.13 -12.94
CA GLU A 93 10.01 -5.16 -11.90
C GLU A 93 10.49 -4.56 -10.56
N ASN A 94 10.25 -3.27 -10.33
CA ASN A 94 10.39 -2.66 -9.02
C ASN A 94 9.01 -2.54 -8.36
N TYR A 95 8.94 -2.87 -7.08
CA TYR A 95 7.68 -2.92 -6.34
C TYR A 95 7.73 -2.14 -5.04
N LEU A 96 6.56 -1.63 -4.66
CA LEU A 96 6.31 -0.95 -3.39
C LEU A 96 5.12 -1.64 -2.72
N VAL A 97 5.39 -2.41 -1.68
CA VAL A 97 4.38 -3.12 -0.88
C VAL A 97 3.97 -2.20 0.26
N ILE A 98 2.69 -1.85 0.33
CA ILE A 98 2.14 -0.93 1.33
C ILE A 98 1.16 -1.71 2.21
N GLU A 99 1.40 -1.68 3.51
CA GLU A 99 0.46 -2.13 4.54
C GLU A 99 -0.12 -0.89 5.24
N VAL A 100 -1.44 -0.86 5.41
CA VAL A 100 -2.17 0.26 5.99
C VAL A 100 -2.82 -0.10 7.33
N LYS A 101 -2.89 0.89 8.21
CA LYS A 101 -3.62 0.80 9.47
C LYS A 101 -4.19 2.14 9.89
N GLN A 102 -5.50 2.27 9.85
CA GLN A 102 -6.19 3.36 10.52
C GLN A 102 -6.19 3.11 12.02
N LEU A 103 -5.50 3.98 12.76
CA LEU A 103 -5.49 3.95 14.21
C LEU A 103 -6.77 4.57 14.76
N SER A 104 -7.33 3.97 15.81
CA SER A 104 -8.48 4.53 16.53
C SER A 104 -8.06 5.71 17.41
N TYR A 105 -8.78 6.83 17.32
CA TYR A 105 -8.59 8.00 18.17
C TYR A 105 -9.50 7.93 19.40
N GLY A 106 -9.15 7.09 20.37
CA GLY A 106 -9.79 7.08 21.68
C GLY A 106 -9.07 7.99 22.69
N SER A 107 -9.81 8.53 23.65
CA SER A 107 -9.27 9.16 24.86
C SER A 107 -9.25 8.12 25.99
N GLY A 108 -8.08 7.90 26.60
CA GLY A 108 -7.92 6.90 27.64
C GLY A 108 -6.46 6.72 28.03
N ARG A 109 -6.23 6.34 29.29
CA ARG A 109 -4.89 6.27 29.91
C ARG A 109 -3.89 5.42 29.10
N ASN A 110 -4.36 4.38 28.41
CA ASN A 110 -3.52 3.43 27.67
C ASN A 110 -3.53 3.63 26.14
N GLN A 111 -4.19 4.67 25.64
CA GLN A 111 -4.37 4.86 24.19
C GLN A 111 -3.06 5.18 23.46
N CYS A 112 -2.13 5.90 24.10
CA CYS A 112 -0.81 6.16 23.54
C CYS A 112 -0.03 4.84 23.32
N VAL A 113 -0.03 3.95 24.33
CA VAL A 113 0.62 2.64 24.26
C VAL A 113 -0.04 1.76 23.20
N ALA A 114 -1.38 1.75 23.14
CA ALA A 114 -2.13 1.01 22.13
C ALA A 114 -1.77 1.46 20.70
N ARG A 115 -1.72 2.77 20.43
CA ARG A 115 -1.30 3.31 19.14
C ARG A 115 0.13 2.94 18.79
N ARG A 116 1.08 3.05 19.74
CA ARG A 116 2.47 2.65 19.51
C ARG A 116 2.58 1.16 19.17
N LYS A 117 1.81 0.30 19.85
CA LYS A 117 1.77 -1.14 19.57
C LYS A 117 1.14 -1.42 18.20
N ALA A 118 0.09 -0.70 17.83
CA ALA A 118 -0.56 -0.83 16.52
C ALA A 118 0.37 -0.38 15.38
N ARG A 119 1.09 0.74 15.54
CA ARG A 119 2.14 1.17 14.61
C ARG A 119 3.17 0.08 14.43
N ARG A 120 3.81 -0.37 15.51
CA ARG A 120 4.81 -1.44 15.45
C ARG A 120 4.30 -2.71 14.75
N ARG A 121 3.03 -3.07 14.93
CA ARG A 121 2.44 -4.22 14.23
C ARG A 121 2.35 -4.01 12.72
N VAL A 122 1.89 -2.85 12.27
CA VAL A 122 1.83 -2.55 10.83
C VAL A 122 3.23 -2.50 10.21
N GLU A 123 4.22 -2.05 10.97
CA GLU A 123 5.64 -2.09 10.58
C GLU A 123 6.15 -3.53 10.41
N GLU A 124 5.90 -4.38 11.40
CA GLU A 124 6.25 -5.81 11.34
C GLU A 124 5.53 -6.53 10.19
N GLN A 125 4.26 -6.18 9.92
CA GLN A 125 3.48 -6.71 8.79
C GLN A 125 4.05 -6.26 7.45
N ALA A 126 4.38 -4.98 7.27
CA ALA A 126 4.99 -4.48 6.04
C ALA A 126 6.29 -5.22 5.72
N ILE A 127 7.14 -5.49 6.73
CA ILE A 127 8.37 -6.27 6.56
C ILE A 127 8.04 -7.73 6.18
N LYS A 128 7.10 -8.37 6.87
CA LYS A 128 6.67 -9.75 6.58
C LYS A 128 6.17 -9.87 5.15
N TYR A 129 5.29 -8.95 4.73
CA TYR A 129 4.63 -8.99 3.43
C TYR A 129 5.59 -8.63 2.30
N MET A 130 6.50 -7.68 2.50
CA MET A 130 7.61 -7.42 1.58
C MET A 130 8.45 -8.70 1.34
N ASN A 131 8.81 -9.43 2.41
CA ASN A 131 9.57 -10.67 2.29
C ASN A 131 8.79 -11.80 1.61
N ALA A 132 7.48 -11.90 1.88
CA ALA A 132 6.62 -12.87 1.21
C ALA A 132 6.47 -12.53 -0.28
N PHE A 133 6.28 -11.26 -0.62
CA PHE A 133 6.21 -10.78 -2.00
C PHE A 133 7.50 -11.09 -2.74
N ARG A 134 8.67 -10.85 -2.12
CA ARG A 134 9.98 -11.22 -2.69
C ARG A 134 10.11 -12.71 -3.00
N LYS A 135 9.58 -13.59 -2.15
CA LYS A 135 9.60 -15.04 -2.40
C LYS A 135 8.69 -15.45 -3.56
N LYS A 136 7.58 -14.72 -3.76
CA LYS A 136 6.64 -14.95 -4.87
C LYS A 136 7.13 -14.40 -6.21
N HIS A 137 7.89 -13.31 -6.16
CA HIS A 137 8.40 -12.58 -7.31
C HIS A 137 9.93 -12.59 -7.31
N PRO A 138 10.58 -13.74 -7.55
CA PRO A 138 12.04 -13.84 -7.62
C PRO A 138 12.65 -12.97 -8.74
N GLU A 139 11.86 -12.59 -9.75
CA GLU A 139 12.23 -11.67 -10.82
C GLU A 139 12.30 -10.19 -10.40
N ALA A 140 11.80 -9.84 -9.21
CA ALA A 140 11.76 -8.47 -8.75
C ALA A 140 13.17 -7.89 -8.55
N LYS A 141 13.46 -6.78 -9.23
CA LYS A 141 14.73 -6.05 -9.11
C LYS A 141 14.86 -5.33 -7.77
N SER A 142 13.77 -4.74 -7.29
CA SER A 142 13.71 -4.11 -5.98
C SER A 142 12.31 -4.18 -5.39
N ILE A 143 12.24 -4.30 -4.07
CA ILE A 143 10.99 -4.30 -3.32
C ILE A 143 11.20 -3.43 -2.09
N ILE A 144 10.31 -2.45 -1.89
CA ILE A 144 10.27 -1.59 -0.72
C ILE A 144 8.99 -1.91 0.06
N GLY A 145 9.11 -2.10 1.37
CA GLY A 145 7.97 -2.20 2.27
C GLY A 145 7.65 -0.83 2.88
N VAL A 146 6.37 -0.48 2.98
CA VAL A 146 5.91 0.75 3.63
C VAL A 146 4.77 0.42 4.57
N ALA A 147 4.87 0.90 5.80
CA ALA A 147 3.78 0.86 6.75
C ALA A 147 3.14 2.25 6.85
N VAL A 148 1.82 2.29 6.76
CA VAL A 148 1.04 3.53 6.84
C VAL A 148 0.12 3.43 8.02
N ALA A 149 0.34 4.22 9.06
CA ALA A 149 -0.52 4.24 10.22
C ALA A 149 -1.17 5.62 10.38
N SER A 150 -2.49 5.73 10.18
CA SER A 150 -3.27 6.98 10.31
C SER A 150 -2.47 8.25 9.93
N SER A 151 -2.20 8.39 8.62
CA SER A 151 -1.39 9.42 7.94
C SER A 151 0.12 9.51 8.25
N GLU A 152 0.64 8.72 9.20
CA GLU A 152 2.08 8.59 9.41
C GLU A 152 2.64 7.50 8.50
N TRP A 153 3.72 7.83 7.80
CA TRP A 153 4.38 6.95 6.85
C TRP A 153 5.73 6.50 7.38
N THR A 154 5.93 5.19 7.49
CA THR A 154 7.22 4.61 7.89
C THR A 154 7.74 3.70 6.79
N PHE A 155 8.94 4.00 6.29
CA PHE A 155 9.57 3.27 5.20
C PHE A 155 10.48 2.16 5.71
N TYR A 156 10.40 1.00 5.06
CA TYR A 156 11.27 -0.15 5.26
C TYR A 156 11.93 -0.49 3.93
N ALA A 157 13.15 0.03 3.75
CA ALA A 157 13.98 -0.32 2.61
C ALA A 157 14.97 -1.41 3.01
N PHE A 158 14.82 -2.61 2.46
CA PHE A 158 15.81 -3.67 2.59
C PHE A 158 16.46 -3.91 1.23
N LYS A 159 17.68 -3.40 1.07
CA LYS A 159 18.58 -3.81 -0.01
C LYS A 159 19.05 -5.23 0.29
N GLY A 160 18.60 -6.17 -0.54
CA GLY A 160 19.31 -7.42 -0.79
C GLY A 160 20.11 -7.23 -2.06
#